data_AF-A0A7S3MMI4-F1
#
_entry.id   AF-A0A7S3MMI4-F1
#
_cell.length_a   1.000
_cell.length_b   1.000
_cell.length_c   1.000
_cell.angle_alpha   90.00
_cell.angle_beta   90.00
_cell.angle_gamma   90.00
#
_symmetry.space_group_name_H-M   'P 1'
#
loop_
_entity.id
_entity.type
_entity.pdbx_description
1 polymer ?
#
loop_
_entity_poly.entity_id
_entity_poly.type
_entity_poly.pdbx_seq_one_letter_code
_entity_poly.pdbx_strand_id
1 'polypeptide(L)'
;MKANPRIIYQIMVQTRISITTGCSFVLHHAAMCAIRYAACRRQFATIKGSSQERQLLDYQLHMDTLGKNLSMAIVMQLVVGDLATMEAQSSKEVENGSFKLLDILHHFSSGTKALFTELCYVGVDELRQACGGAGWLLSSGIADWWGEQGPFPTFEGVNVIMYQQSSRMLLKQAAKVAQ
;
A
#
# COMPACT_ATOMS: atom_id res chain seq x y z
N MET A 1 11.54 23.33 -30.18
CA MET A 1 10.98 21.96 -30.05
C MET A 1 9.77 22.02 -29.11
N LYS A 2 8.56 21.72 -29.57
CA LYS A 2 7.41 21.57 -28.66
C LYS A 2 7.54 20.20 -27.98
N ALA A 3 7.78 20.17 -26.67
CA ALA A 3 7.79 18.92 -25.92
C ALA A 3 6.43 18.21 -26.07
N ASN A 4 6.45 16.89 -26.31
CA ASN A 4 5.22 16.12 -26.39
C ASN A 4 4.55 16.14 -25.00
N PRO A 5 3.31 16.66 -24.86
CA PRO A 5 2.66 16.78 -23.55
C PRO A 5 2.51 15.44 -22.82
N ARG A 6 2.62 14.31 -23.55
CA ARG A 6 2.59 12.97 -22.97
C ARG A 6 3.79 12.64 -22.09
N ILE A 7 4.91 13.36 -22.22
CA ILE A 7 6.09 13.20 -21.35
C ILE A 7 5.76 13.58 -19.90
N ILE A 8 4.81 14.49 -19.68
CA ILE A 8 4.35 14.85 -18.33
C ILE A 8 3.72 13.64 -17.61
N TYR A 9 3.10 12.72 -18.34
CA TYR A 9 2.56 11.49 -17.76
C TYR A 9 3.64 10.59 -17.17
N GLN A 10 4.86 10.62 -17.70
CA GLN A 10 5.97 9.82 -17.20
C GLN A 10 6.33 10.20 -15.77
N ILE A 11 6.47 11.50 -15.49
CA ILE A 11 6.77 12.00 -14.15
C ILE A 11 5.63 11.63 -13.17
N MET A 12 4.37 11.82 -13.57
CA MET A 12 3.23 11.45 -12.71
C MET A 12 3.19 9.95 -12.40
N VAL A 13 3.45 9.09 -13.38
CA VAL A 13 3.52 7.64 -13.18
C VAL A 13 4.63 7.29 -12.19
N GLN A 14 5.82 7.86 -12.38
CA GLN A 14 6.97 7.63 -11.50
C GLN A 14 6.68 8.04 -10.06
N THR A 15 6.10 9.22 -9.84
CA THR A 15 5.73 9.69 -8.48
C THR A 15 4.72 8.77 -7.83
N ARG A 16 3.69 8.32 -8.57
CA ARG A 16 2.67 7.40 -8.04
C ARG A 16 3.26 6.05 -7.66
N ILE A 17 4.19 5.51 -8.47
CA ILE A 17 4.89 4.25 -8.16
C ILE A 17 5.76 4.42 -6.91
N SER A 18 6.44 5.57 -6.76
CA SER A 18 7.20 5.89 -5.55
C SER A 18 6.31 5.91 -4.30
N ILE A 19 5.14 6.56 -4.37
CA ILE A 19 4.15 6.57 -3.28
C ILE A 19 3.72 5.13 -2.94
N THR A 20 3.37 4.31 -3.93
CA THR A 20 2.95 2.92 -3.68
C THR A 20 4.06 2.07 -3.05
N THR A 21 5.31 2.31 -3.43
CA THR A 21 6.49 1.65 -2.85
C THR A 21 6.66 2.05 -1.38
N GLY A 22 6.51 3.35 -1.07
CA GLY A 22 6.52 3.84 0.30
C GLY A 22 5.42 3.21 1.16
N CYS A 23 4.20 3.09 0.65
CA CYS A 23 3.10 2.42 1.35
C CYS A 23 3.40 0.94 1.65
N SER A 24 3.96 0.20 0.69
CA SER A 24 4.39 -1.20 0.91
C SER A 24 5.43 -1.30 2.02
N PHE A 25 6.43 -0.41 1.99
CA PHE A 25 7.49 -0.37 2.98
C PHE A 25 6.94 -0.10 4.39
N VAL A 26 6.08 0.92 4.54
CA VAL A 26 5.52 1.32 5.84
C VAL A 26 4.62 0.23 6.41
N LEU A 27 3.73 -0.36 5.60
CA LEU A 27 2.85 -1.43 6.08
C LEU A 27 3.65 -2.66 6.54
N HIS A 28 4.72 -3.02 5.84
CA HIS A 28 5.65 -4.09 6.27
C HIS A 28 6.26 -3.79 7.64
N HIS A 29 6.77 -2.58 7.85
CA HIS A 29 7.44 -2.23 9.09
C HIS A 29 6.45 -2.13 10.26
N ALA A 30 5.28 -1.56 10.04
CA ALA A 30 4.20 -1.55 11.03
C ALA A 30 3.80 -2.99 11.42
N ALA A 31 3.67 -3.89 10.43
CA ALA A 31 3.30 -5.28 10.69
C ALA A 31 4.39 -6.01 11.49
N MET A 32 5.66 -5.81 11.13
CA MET A 32 6.79 -6.37 11.88
C MET A 32 6.80 -5.91 13.34
N CYS A 33 6.62 -4.62 13.60
CA CYS A 33 6.57 -4.06 14.95
C CYS A 33 5.40 -4.65 15.75
N ALA A 34 4.20 -4.68 15.18
CA ALA A 34 3.01 -5.19 15.84
C ALA A 34 3.08 -6.68 16.14
N ILE A 35 3.56 -7.50 15.20
CA ILE A 35 3.72 -8.96 15.41
C ILE A 35 4.74 -9.25 16.50
N ARG A 36 5.89 -8.56 16.50
CA ARG A 36 6.92 -8.72 17.55
C ARG A 36 6.38 -8.27 18.91
N TYR A 37 5.64 -7.17 18.96
CA TYR A 37 4.98 -6.73 20.17
C TYR A 37 3.98 -7.77 20.68
N ALA A 38 3.12 -8.31 19.81
CA ALA A 38 2.13 -9.32 20.16
C ALA A 38 2.75 -10.65 20.64
N ALA A 39 3.93 -11.00 20.11
CA ALA A 39 4.70 -12.15 20.59
C ALA A 39 5.30 -11.91 21.98
N CYS A 40 5.67 -10.68 22.35
CA CYS A 40 6.22 -10.39 23.67
C CYS A 40 5.16 -10.08 24.72
N ARG A 41 4.07 -9.42 24.33
CA ARG A 41 3.03 -8.95 25.23
C ARG A 41 2.12 -10.09 25.64
N ARG A 42 1.93 -10.24 26.95
CA ARG A 42 0.99 -11.19 27.57
C ARG A 42 -0.12 -10.43 28.26
N GLN A 43 -1.36 -10.91 28.13
CA GLN A 43 -2.52 -10.31 28.80
C GLN A 43 -3.73 -11.26 28.81
N PHE A 44 -4.61 -11.04 29.79
CA PHE A 44 -5.91 -11.69 29.99
C PHE A 44 -5.80 -13.12 30.53
N ALA A 45 -6.12 -14.14 29.74
CA ALA A 45 -6.18 -15.53 30.21
C ALA A 45 -4.78 -16.08 30.47
N THR A 46 -4.63 -16.90 31.51
CA THR A 46 -3.39 -17.66 31.75
C THR A 46 -3.31 -18.89 30.86
N ILE A 47 -2.09 -19.34 30.60
CA ILE A 47 -1.85 -20.61 29.91
C ILE A 47 -2.30 -21.75 30.83
N LYS A 48 -3.00 -22.75 30.30
CA LYS A 48 -3.51 -23.89 31.09
C LYS A 48 -2.35 -24.57 31.82
N GLY A 49 -2.37 -24.55 33.16
CA GLY A 49 -1.33 -25.14 34.00
C GLY A 49 -0.12 -24.24 34.27
N SER A 50 -0.19 -22.94 33.95
CA SER A 50 0.85 -21.94 34.25
C SER A 50 0.24 -20.70 34.90
N SER A 51 1.04 -19.99 35.71
CA SER A 51 0.70 -18.66 36.22
C SER A 51 0.94 -17.54 35.19
N GLN A 52 1.59 -17.85 34.06
CA GLN A 52 1.85 -16.87 33.01
C GLN A 52 0.61 -16.60 32.16
N GLU A 53 0.37 -15.32 31.88
CA GLU A 53 -0.62 -14.88 30.91
C GLU A 53 -0.27 -15.34 29.48
N ARG A 54 -1.29 -15.55 28.66
CA ARG A 54 -1.19 -15.91 27.24
C ARG A 54 -0.67 -14.73 26.42
N GLN A 55 0.13 -15.00 25.39
CA GLN A 55 0.62 -13.99 24.46
C GLN A 55 -0.54 -13.42 23.62
N LEU A 56 -0.48 -12.14 23.26
CA LEU A 56 -1.51 -11.56 22.40
C LEU A 56 -1.59 -12.27 21.04
N LEU A 57 -0.45 -12.73 20.52
CA LEU A 57 -0.36 -13.45 19.24
C LEU A 57 -1.19 -14.75 19.22
N ASP A 58 -1.43 -15.39 20.37
CA ASP A 58 -2.16 -16.66 20.45
C ASP A 58 -3.69 -16.48 20.35
N TYR A 59 -4.19 -15.24 20.39
CA TYR A 59 -5.62 -14.97 20.24
C TYR A 59 -5.99 -14.91 18.76
N GLN A 60 -6.93 -15.76 18.34
CA GLN A 60 -7.32 -15.89 16.92
C GLN A 60 -7.75 -14.57 16.28
N LEU A 61 -8.54 -13.75 16.98
CA LEU A 61 -8.97 -12.44 16.46
C LEU A 61 -7.79 -11.46 16.33
N HIS A 62 -6.81 -11.55 17.22
CA HIS A 62 -5.61 -10.72 17.15
C HIS A 62 -4.72 -11.16 15.98
N MET A 63 -4.57 -12.48 15.79
CA MET A 63 -3.84 -13.06 14.67
C MET A 63 -4.51 -12.76 13.32
N ASP A 64 -5.84 -12.69 13.25
CA ASP A 64 -6.57 -12.31 12.04
C ASP A 64 -6.19 -10.89 11.58
N THR A 65 -6.22 -9.91 12.49
CA THR A 65 -5.79 -8.53 12.21
C THR A 65 -4.33 -8.44 11.77
N LEU A 66 -3.41 -9.10 12.50
CA LEU A 66 -1.99 -9.09 12.19
C LEU A 66 -1.68 -9.81 10.87
N GLY A 67 -2.27 -10.98 10.66
CA GLY A 67 -2.04 -11.85 9.52
C GLY A 67 -2.57 -11.26 8.22
N LYS A 68 -3.77 -10.67 8.23
CA LYS A 68 -4.34 -9.95 7.08
C LYS A 68 -3.41 -8.82 6.62
N ASN A 69 -2.93 -7.99 7.54
CA ASN A 69 -2.06 -6.87 7.22
C ASN A 69 -0.66 -7.31 6.77
N LEU A 70 -0.10 -8.36 7.36
CA LEU A 70 1.15 -8.95 6.88
C LEU A 70 1.01 -9.49 5.45
N SER A 71 -0.05 -10.24 5.18
CA SER A 71 -0.33 -10.76 3.84
C SER A 71 -0.49 -9.63 2.83
N MET A 72 -1.20 -8.56 3.21
CA MET A 72 -1.38 -7.39 2.35
C MET A 72 -0.04 -6.71 2.05
N ALA A 73 0.81 -6.53 3.06
CA ALA A 73 2.14 -5.94 2.88
C ALA A 73 2.97 -6.74 1.86
N ILE A 74 2.99 -8.08 1.98
CA ILE A 74 3.72 -8.96 1.05
C ILE A 74 3.20 -8.81 -0.38
N VAL A 75 1.87 -8.84 -0.56
CA VAL A 75 1.25 -8.67 -1.89
C VAL A 75 1.58 -7.31 -2.48
N MET A 76 1.50 -6.24 -1.67
CA MET A 76 1.86 -4.89 -2.12
C MET A 76 3.32 -4.83 -2.59
N GLN A 77 4.24 -5.49 -1.88
CA GLN A 77 5.65 -5.52 -2.25
C GLN A 77 5.92 -6.20 -3.60
N LEU A 78 5.21 -7.29 -3.88
CA LEU A 78 5.32 -7.98 -5.18
C LEU A 78 4.80 -7.09 -6.30
N VAL A 79 3.61 -6.49 -6.11
CA VAL A 79 2.98 -5.63 -7.11
C VAL A 79 3.81 -4.38 -7.43
N VAL A 80 4.45 -3.75 -6.44
CA VAL A 80 5.34 -2.60 -6.73
C VAL A 80 6.59 -3.01 -7.49
N GLY A 81 7.12 -4.23 -7.27
CA GLY A 81 8.23 -4.77 -8.06
C GLY A 81 7.87 -4.94 -9.54
N ASP A 82 6.68 -5.48 -9.81
CA ASP A 82 6.16 -5.64 -11.18
C ASP A 82 5.88 -4.26 -11.82
N LEU A 83 5.30 -3.33 -11.07
CA LEU A 83 5.06 -1.95 -11.52
C LEU A 83 6.35 -1.23 -11.90
N ALA A 84 7.40 -1.36 -11.09
CA ALA A 84 8.71 -0.76 -11.37
C ALA A 84 9.33 -1.37 -12.65
N THR A 85 9.17 -2.67 -12.86
CA THR A 85 9.61 -3.35 -14.08
C THR A 85 8.88 -2.84 -15.32
N MET A 86 7.55 -2.66 -15.22
CA MET A 86 6.74 -2.11 -16.30
C MET A 86 7.09 -0.64 -16.60
N GLU A 87 7.35 0.17 -15.57
CA GLU A 87 7.76 1.57 -15.72
C GLU A 87 9.11 1.69 -16.44
N ALA A 88 10.09 0.87 -16.06
CA ALA A 88 11.39 0.84 -16.72
C ALA A 88 11.28 0.44 -18.20
N GLN A 89 10.39 -0.51 -18.54
CA GLN A 89 10.09 -0.85 -19.93
C GLN A 89 9.42 0.33 -20.66
N SER A 90 8.44 0.98 -20.04
CA SER A 90 7.75 2.13 -20.62
C SER A 90 8.69 3.28 -20.90
N SER A 91 9.64 3.56 -20.02
CA SER A 91 10.63 4.61 -20.19
C SER A 91 11.50 4.36 -21.44
N LYS A 92 11.91 3.11 -21.70
CA LYS A 92 12.62 2.73 -22.95
C LYS A 92 11.75 2.85 -24.20
N GLU A 93 10.46 2.51 -24.11
CA GLU A 93 9.53 2.66 -25.23
C GLU A 93 9.30 4.13 -25.60
N VAL A 94 9.23 5.01 -24.60
CA VAL A 94 9.06 6.47 -24.79
C VAL A 94 10.25 7.08 -25.50
N GLU A 95 11.48 6.65 -25.19
CA GLU A 95 12.70 7.06 -25.90
C GLU A 95 12.64 6.72 -27.40
N ASN A 96 12.00 5.60 -27.74
CA ASN A 96 11.76 5.16 -29.11
C ASN A 96 10.48 5.78 -29.74
N GLY A 97 9.82 6.72 -29.07
CA GLY A 97 8.62 7.40 -29.54
C GLY A 97 7.31 6.60 -29.38
N SER A 98 7.31 5.47 -28.68
CA SER A 98 6.12 4.68 -28.35
C SER A 98 5.54 5.08 -27.00
N PHE A 99 4.28 5.48 -26.97
CA PHE A 99 3.58 5.92 -25.76
C PHE A 99 2.46 4.95 -25.32
N LYS A 100 2.37 3.76 -25.91
CA LYS A 100 1.28 2.81 -25.65
C LYS A 100 1.31 2.29 -24.22
N LEU A 101 2.47 1.83 -23.76
CA LEU A 101 2.62 1.32 -22.39
C LEU A 101 2.47 2.44 -21.35
N LEU A 102 2.93 3.65 -21.66
CA LEU A 102 2.77 4.82 -20.78
C LEU A 102 1.30 5.16 -20.52
N ASP A 103 0.43 5.09 -21.54
CA ASP A 103 -1.01 5.31 -21.40
C ASP A 103 -1.65 4.27 -20.46
N ILE A 104 -1.27 3.00 -20.62
CA ILE A 104 -1.73 1.92 -19.73
C ILE A 104 -1.25 2.14 -18.30
N LEU A 105 0.04 2.44 -18.12
CA LEU A 105 0.64 2.70 -16.81
C LEU A 105 0.02 3.91 -16.13
N HIS A 106 -0.35 4.97 -16.86
CA HIS A 106 -1.03 6.11 -16.29
C HIS A 106 -2.33 5.69 -15.58
N HIS A 107 -3.16 4.90 -16.25
CA HIS A 107 -4.43 4.42 -15.69
C HIS A 107 -4.24 3.36 -14.59
N PHE A 108 -3.27 2.46 -14.76
CA PHE A 108 -2.97 1.42 -13.79
C PHE A 108 -2.35 1.99 -12.51
N SER A 109 -1.32 2.83 -12.62
CA SER A 109 -0.70 3.53 -11.48
C SER A 109 -1.68 4.44 -10.72
N SER A 110 -2.66 5.04 -11.41
CA SER A 110 -3.74 5.80 -10.74
C SER A 110 -4.53 4.89 -9.79
N GLY A 111 -5.03 3.76 -10.29
CA GLY A 111 -5.80 2.81 -9.49
C GLY A 111 -4.98 2.20 -8.35
N THR A 112 -3.74 1.78 -8.64
CA THR A 112 -2.87 1.17 -7.64
C THR A 112 -2.45 2.16 -6.56
N LYS A 113 -2.15 3.42 -6.91
CA LYS A 113 -1.90 4.48 -5.93
C LYS A 113 -3.10 4.66 -5.00
N ALA A 114 -4.31 4.72 -5.56
CA ALA A 114 -5.51 4.89 -4.75
C ALA A 114 -5.70 3.73 -3.77
N LEU A 115 -5.63 2.49 -4.29
CA LEU A 115 -5.77 1.28 -3.50
C LEU A 115 -4.70 1.14 -2.42
N PHE A 116 -3.44 1.35 -2.74
CA PHE A 116 -2.34 1.08 -1.81
C PHE A 116 -2.24 2.12 -0.71
N THR A 117 -2.56 3.38 -1.02
CA THR A 117 -2.59 4.44 0.01
C THR A 117 -3.73 4.23 0.99
N GLU A 118 -4.90 3.78 0.53
CA GLU A 118 -6.04 3.45 1.39
C GLU A 118 -5.75 2.23 2.27
N LEU A 119 -5.27 1.13 1.67
CA LEU A 119 -4.91 -0.10 2.38
C LEU A 119 -3.80 0.13 3.40
N CYS A 120 -2.78 0.93 3.05
CA CYS A 120 -1.70 1.27 3.97
C CYS A 120 -2.21 2.10 5.14
N TYR A 121 -2.98 3.17 4.89
CA TYR A 121 -3.48 4.04 5.95
C TYR A 121 -4.35 3.27 6.96
N VAL A 122 -5.30 2.47 6.46
CA VAL A 122 -6.17 1.65 7.31
C VAL A 122 -5.36 0.55 8.01
N GLY A 123 -4.49 -0.14 7.28
CA GLY A 123 -3.72 -1.26 7.82
C GLY A 123 -2.73 -0.84 8.91
N VAL A 124 -2.04 0.28 8.74
CA VAL A 124 -1.13 0.84 9.76
C VAL A 124 -1.92 1.22 11.02
N ASP A 125 -3.13 1.77 10.88
CA ASP A 125 -3.96 2.07 12.05
C ASP A 125 -4.48 0.80 12.74
N GLU A 126 -4.92 -0.22 11.99
CA GLU A 126 -5.31 -1.53 12.54
C GLU A 126 -4.14 -2.14 13.37
N LEU A 127 -2.92 -2.09 12.84
CA LEU A 127 -1.71 -2.58 13.52
C LEU A 127 -1.33 -1.73 14.74
N ARG A 128 -1.51 -0.42 14.67
CA ARG A 128 -1.32 0.49 15.81
C ARG A 128 -2.28 0.17 16.94
N GLN A 129 -3.56 -0.03 16.62
CA GLN A 129 -4.59 -0.40 17.58
C GLN A 129 -4.35 -1.80 18.18
N ALA A 130 -3.82 -2.74 17.39
CA ALA A 130 -3.44 -4.06 17.87
C ALA A 130 -2.38 -3.99 19.00
N CYS A 131 -1.47 -3.02 18.96
CA CYS A 131 -0.51 -2.77 20.05
C CYS A 131 -1.12 -2.14 21.31
N GLY A 132 -2.43 -1.87 21.34
CA GLY A 132 -3.11 -1.21 22.45
C GLY A 132 -2.54 0.18 22.75
N GLY A 133 -2.52 0.56 24.04
CA GLY A 133 -1.97 1.86 24.46
C GLY A 133 -0.50 2.06 24.10
N ALA A 134 0.29 0.98 24.03
CA ALA A 134 1.70 1.07 23.63
C ALA A 134 1.85 1.50 22.16
N GLY A 135 0.89 1.14 21.30
CA GLY A 135 0.86 1.56 19.90
C GLY A 135 0.61 3.05 19.70
N TRP A 136 0.08 3.77 20.69
CA TRP A 136 -0.11 5.22 20.62
C TRP A 136 1.18 6.00 20.88
N LEU A 137 2.11 5.42 21.63
CA LEU A 137 3.35 6.11 21.98
C LEU A 137 4.24 6.24 20.74
N LEU A 138 4.91 7.38 20.60
CA LEU A 138 5.92 7.58 19.55
C LEU A 138 7.04 6.54 19.63
N SER A 139 7.33 6.01 20.82
CA SER A 139 8.30 4.92 21.01
C SER A 139 7.91 3.60 20.33
N SER A 140 6.65 3.45 19.88
CA SER A 140 6.24 2.30 19.07
C SER A 140 6.73 2.36 17.63
N GLY A 141 7.07 3.56 17.13
CA GLY A 141 7.32 3.84 15.71
C GLY A 141 6.07 3.82 14.82
N ILE A 142 5.05 3.03 15.16
CA ILE A 142 3.82 2.87 14.34
C ILE A 142 2.98 4.16 14.34
N ALA A 143 2.90 4.86 15.47
CA ALA A 143 2.13 6.10 15.58
C ALA A 143 2.65 7.20 14.62
N ASP A 144 3.97 7.27 14.44
CA ASP A 144 4.61 8.26 13.56
C ASP A 144 4.33 7.92 12.09
N TRP A 145 4.56 6.66 11.70
CA TRP A 145 4.21 6.16 10.37
C TRP A 145 2.74 6.37 10.02
N TRP A 146 1.83 6.12 10.96
CA TRP A 146 0.39 6.37 10.75
C TRP A 146 0.12 7.83 10.40
N GLY A 147 0.72 8.78 11.14
CA GLY A 147 0.61 10.21 10.87
C GLY A 147 1.15 10.58 9.49
N GLU A 148 2.32 10.03 9.12
CA GLU A 148 2.94 10.24 7.81
C GLU A 148 2.11 9.68 6.65
N GLN A 149 1.29 8.65 6.88
CA GLN A 149 0.44 8.09 5.82
C GLN A 149 -0.79 8.95 5.48
N GLY A 150 -1.23 9.80 6.40
CA GLY A 150 -2.47 10.59 6.26
C GLY A 150 -2.60 11.42 4.98
N PRO A 151 -1.53 12.05 4.45
CA PRO A 151 -1.62 12.84 3.23
C PRO A 151 -1.70 12.04 1.92
N PHE A 152 -1.20 10.80 1.86
CA PHE A 152 -1.05 10.07 0.59
C PHE A 152 -2.36 9.73 -0.15
N PRO A 153 -3.50 9.48 0.51
CA PRO A 153 -4.80 9.40 -0.16
C PRO A 153 -5.20 10.68 -0.92
N THR A 154 -4.56 11.82 -0.63
CA THR A 154 -4.84 13.13 -1.23
C THR A 154 -3.77 13.56 -2.25
N PHE A 155 -2.49 13.34 -1.95
CA PHE A 155 -1.37 13.72 -2.83
C PHE A 155 -1.42 12.98 -4.18
N GLU A 156 -0.91 13.62 -5.24
CA GLU A 156 -0.88 13.08 -6.61
C GLU A 156 -2.26 12.63 -7.16
N GLY A 157 -3.32 13.25 -6.63
CA GLY A 157 -4.71 13.02 -6.98
C GLY A 157 -5.48 12.29 -5.89
N VAL A 158 -6.62 12.86 -5.49
CA VAL A 158 -7.51 12.24 -4.51
C VAL A 158 -8.00 10.86 -4.98
N ASN A 159 -8.03 9.88 -4.08
CA ASN A 159 -8.27 8.48 -4.42
C ASN A 159 -9.55 8.24 -5.25
N VAL A 160 -10.66 8.93 -4.96
CA VAL A 160 -11.90 8.80 -5.75
C VAL A 160 -11.72 9.16 -7.23
N ILE A 161 -10.92 10.19 -7.52
CA ILE A 161 -10.63 10.61 -8.90
C ILE A 161 -9.63 9.64 -9.55
N MET A 162 -8.69 9.11 -8.78
CA MET A 162 -7.74 8.12 -9.27
C MET A 162 -8.42 6.79 -9.64
N TYR A 163 -9.36 6.33 -8.84
CA TYR A 163 -10.22 5.20 -9.20
C TYR A 163 -11.03 5.47 -10.47
N GLN A 164 -11.59 6.68 -10.62
CA GLN A 164 -12.29 7.07 -11.84
C GLN A 164 -11.36 7.09 -13.06
N GLN A 165 -10.13 7.57 -12.93
CA GLN A 165 -9.14 7.53 -14.01
C GLN A 165 -8.85 6.09 -14.43
N SER A 166 -8.66 5.18 -13.47
CA SER A 166 -8.42 3.77 -13.76
C SER A 166 -9.63 3.10 -14.43
N SER A 167 -10.85 3.36 -13.93
CA SER A 167 -12.07 2.74 -14.44
C SER A 167 -12.40 3.13 -15.89
N ARG A 168 -12.07 4.35 -16.32
CA ARG A 168 -12.23 4.79 -17.72
C ARG A 168 -11.46 3.91 -18.70
N MET A 169 -10.26 3.46 -18.33
CA MET A 169 -9.49 2.53 -19.17
C MET A 169 -10.22 1.20 -19.29
N LEU A 170 -10.70 0.64 -18.18
CA LEU A 170 -11.43 -0.64 -18.17
C LEU A 170 -12.69 -0.58 -19.03
N LEU A 171 -13.50 0.47 -18.89
CA LEU A 171 -14.69 0.69 -19.71
C LEU A 171 -14.36 0.80 -21.21
N LYS A 172 -13.27 1.50 -21.56
CA LYS A 172 -12.80 1.61 -22.93
C LYS A 172 -12.38 0.26 -23.51
N GLN A 173 -11.73 -0.61 -22.72
CA GLN A 173 -11.37 -1.95 -23.21
C GLN A 173 -12.60 -2.85 -23.33
N ALA A 174 -13.53 -2.81 -22.37
CA ALA A 174 -14.78 -3.56 -22.43
C ALA A 174 -15.59 -3.20 -23.70
N ALA A 175 -15.70 -1.92 -24.02
CA ALA A 175 -16.40 -1.45 -25.23
C ALA A 175 -15.77 -1.95 -26.53
N LYS A 176 -14.45 -2.14 -26.59
CA LYS A 176 -13.76 -2.68 -27.77
C LYS A 176 -14.02 -4.16 -27.98
N VAL A 177 -14.20 -4.93 -26.90
CA VAL A 177 -14.46 -6.37 -26.97
C VAL A 177 -15.92 -6.66 -27.31
N ALA A 178 -16.83 -5.73 -26.97
CA ALA A 178 -18.24 -5.85 -27.28
C ALA A 178 -18.62 -5.52 -28.74
N GLN A 179 -17.67 -5.01 -29.53
CA GLN A 179 -17.81 -4.74 -30.97
C GLN A 179 -17.30 -5.92 -31.78
#